data_AF-A0A846ECV8-F1
#
_entry.id   AF-A0A846ECV8-F1
#
_cell.length_a   1.000
_cell.length_b   1.000
_cell.length_c   1.000
_cell.angle_alpha   90.00
_cell.angle_beta   90.00
_cell.angle_gamma   90.00
#
_symmetry.space_group_name_H-M   'P 1'
#
loop_
_entity.id
_entity.type
_entity.pdbx_description
1 polymer ?
#
loop_
_entity_poly.entity_id
_entity_poly.type
_entity_poly.pdbx_seq_one_letter_code
_entity_poly.pdbx_strand_id
1 'polypeptide(L)' 'MLQAIEGIYKDGKVELKELPSDISESLVIVTFLKSEKNQRQHQVMQFGMFSGNNQSTEADFEIAEFHGDREDSLNW' A
#
# COMPACT_ATOMS: atom_id res chain seq x y z
N MET A 1 17.48 -10.00 -30.65
CA MET A 1 16.21 -9.70 -29.96
C MET A 1 16.38 -10.18 -28.52
N LEU A 2 16.04 -9.38 -27.51
CA LEU A 2 16.16 -9.80 -26.11
C LEU A 2 14.95 -10.68 -25.74
N GLN A 3 15.19 -11.85 -25.19
CA GLN A 3 14.15 -12.72 -24.62
C GLN A 3 14.23 -12.67 -23.10
N ALA A 4 13.08 -12.54 -22.45
CA ALA A 4 12.97 -12.59 -21.00
C ALA A 4 12.29 -13.91 -20.62
N ILE A 5 12.92 -14.66 -19.71
CA ILE A 5 12.43 -15.94 -19.22
C ILE A 5 12.23 -15.82 -17.72
N GLU A 6 11.09 -16.29 -17.22
CA GLU A 6 10.84 -16.31 -15.78
C GLU A 6 11.69 -17.38 -15.11
N GLY A 7 12.28 -17.06 -13.97
CA GLY A 7 13.09 -17.98 -13.18
C GLY A 7 12.99 -17.70 -11.70
N ILE A 8 13.43 -18.66 -10.90
CA ILE A 8 13.51 -18.55 -9.45
C ILE A 8 14.98 -18.49 -9.07
N TYR A 9 15.35 -17.48 -8.29
CA TYR A 9 16.68 -17.44 -7.69
C TYR A 9 16.68 -18.15 -6.34
N LYS A 10 17.56 -19.12 -6.17
CA LYS A 10 17.73 -19.88 -4.93
C LYS A 10 19.19 -20.29 -4.76
N ASP A 11 19.74 -20.05 -3.58
CA ASP A 11 21.09 -20.50 -3.17
C ASP A 11 22.21 -20.15 -4.18
N GLY A 12 22.17 -18.95 -4.75
CA GLY A 12 23.17 -18.50 -5.72
C GLY A 12 22.93 -18.97 -7.17
N LYS A 13 21.84 -19.69 -7.43
CA LYS A 13 21.49 -20.24 -8.74
C LYS A 13 20.18 -19.65 -9.24
N VAL A 14 20.10 -19.40 -10.55
CA VAL A 14 18.84 -19.07 -11.24
C VAL A 14 18.32 -20.33 -11.90
N GLU A 15 17.18 -20.82 -11.41
CA GLU A 15 16.44 -21.93 -12.01
C GLU A 15 15.42 -21.36 -12.99
N LEU A 16 15.60 -21.63 -14.28
CA LEU A 16 14.65 -21.19 -15.31
C LEU A 16 13.37 -22.04 -15.22
N LYS A 17 12.20 -21.39 -15.25
CA LYS A 17 10.92 -22.11 -15.32
C LYS A 17 10.69 -22.71 -16.71
N GLU A 18 11.25 -22.07 -17.73
CA GLU A 18 11.12 -22.47 -19.12
C GLU A 18 12.51 -22.56 -19.76
N LEU A 19 12.77 -23.63 -20.49
CA LEU A 19 14.02 -23.83 -21.21
C LEU A 19 13.83 -23.41 -22.67
N PRO A 20 14.55 -22.38 -23.15
CA PRO A 20 14.47 -21.99 -24.55
C PRO A 20 15.10 -23.09 -25.42
N SER A 21 14.36 -23.59 -26.40
CA SER A 21 14.83 -24.65 -27.31
C SER A 21 15.94 -24.20 -28.26
N ASP A 22 16.02 -22.89 -28.50
CA ASP A 22 16.78 -22.32 -29.61
C ASP A 22 18.09 -21.68 -29.15
N ILE A 23 18.41 -21.75 -27.84
CA ILE A 23 19.57 -21.08 -27.23
C ILE A 23 20.45 -22.14 -26.55
N SER A 24 21.62 -22.40 -27.13
CA SER A 24 22.65 -23.25 -26.52
C SER A 24 23.60 -22.50 -25.60
N GLU A 25 23.97 -21.26 -25.96
CA GLU A 25 24.85 -20.38 -25.19
C GLU A 25 24.54 -18.91 -25.50
N SER A 26 24.48 -18.07 -24.46
CA SER A 26 24.27 -16.63 -24.62
C SER A 26 24.67 -15.87 -23.35
N LEU A 27 24.96 -14.57 -23.49
CA LEU A 27 25.12 -13.65 -22.37
C LEU A 27 23.75 -13.35 -21.73
N VAL A 28 23.70 -13.33 -20.41
CA VAL A 28 22.47 -13.13 -19.63
C VAL A 28 22.57 -11.91 -18.72
N ILE A 29 21.46 -11.19 -18.56
CA ILE A 29 21.30 -10.11 -17.57
C ILE A 29 20.31 -10.60 -16.52
N VAL A 30 20.73 -10.66 -15.26
CA VAL A 30 19.88 -11.08 -14.13
C VAL A 30 19.37 -9.84 -13.40
N THR A 31 18.06 -9.70 -13.30
CA THR A 31 17.41 -8.61 -12.55
C THR A 31 16.53 -9.21 -11.45
N PHE A 32 16.75 -8.79 -10.21
CA PHE A 32 15.97 -9.26 -9.07
C PHE A 32 14.75 -8.38 -8.85
N LEU A 33 13.57 -8.99 -8.96
CA LEU A 33 12.33 -8.33 -8.57
C LEU A 33 12.21 -8.38 -7.05
N LYS A 34 12.40 -7.23 -6.40
CA LYS A 34 12.09 -7.10 -4.98
C LYS A 34 10.58 -7.17 -4.83
N SER A 35 10.08 -8.18 -4.12
CA SER A 35 8.70 -8.14 -3.65
C SER A 35 8.63 -7.01 -2.63
N GLU A 36 8.21 -5.83 -3.10
CA GLU A 36 7.59 -4.85 -2.24
C GLU A 36 6.37 -5.59 -1.69
N LYS A 37 6.52 -6.19 -0.49
CA LYS A 37 5.37 -6.55 0.32
C LYS A 37 4.63 -5.24 0.43
N ASN A 38 3.58 -5.07 -0.38
CA ASN A 38 2.55 -4.11 -0.12
C ASN A 38 2.15 -4.43 1.31
N GLN A 39 2.69 -3.67 2.27
CA GLN A 39 2.07 -3.53 3.56
C GLN A 39 0.72 -2.97 3.15
N ARG A 40 -0.25 -3.87 2.99
CA ARG A 40 -1.64 -3.49 2.84
C ARG A 40 -1.88 -2.69 4.11
N GLN A 41 -1.80 -1.38 4.01
CA GLN A 41 -2.43 -0.51 4.97
C GLN A 41 -3.91 -0.82 4.76
N HIS A 42 -4.41 -1.85 5.47
CA HIS A 42 -5.82 -2.22 5.50
C HIS A 42 -6.57 -1.16 6.32
N GLN A 43 -6.48 0.10 5.90
CA GLN A 43 -7.35 1.17 6.36
C GLN A 43 -7.68 2.03 5.16
N VAL A 44 -8.78 1.67 4.50
CA VAL A 44 -9.47 2.52 3.52
C VAL A 44 -10.17 3.69 4.22
N MET A 45 -10.32 3.64 5.56
CA MET A 45 -10.74 4.75 6.41
C MET A 45 -9.72 4.98 7.52
N GLN A 46 -9.14 6.17 7.56
CA GLN A 46 -8.43 6.71 8.72
C GLN A 46 -9.38 7.70 9.41
N PHE A 47 -9.71 7.46 10.67
CA PHE A 47 -10.45 8.41 11.50
C PHE A 47 -9.53 9.57 11.87
N GLY A 48 -9.95 10.80 11.57
CA GLY A 48 -9.25 12.02 11.95
C GLY A 48 -7.96 12.22 11.15
N MET A 49 -8.00 13.05 10.11
CA MET A 49 -6.79 13.58 9.49
C MET A 49 -6.09 14.55 10.46
N PHE A 50 -5.41 14.00 11.47
CA PHE A 50 -4.38 14.72 12.22
C PHE A 50 -3.08 13.94 12.09
N SER A 51 -2.00 14.65 11.79
CA SER A 51 -0.68 14.06 11.61
C SER A 51 -0.17 13.46 12.93
N GLY A 52 -0.20 12.13 13.06
CA GLY A 52 0.38 11.43 14.21
C GLY A 52 -0.30 10.10 14.54
N ASN A 53 0.22 9.39 15.53
CA ASN A 53 -0.32 8.12 16.03
C ASN A 53 -1.39 8.29 17.12
N ASN A 54 -1.84 9.52 17.41
CA ASN A 54 -2.76 9.79 18.50
C ASN A 54 -4.20 9.80 17.97
N GLN A 55 -5.09 9.06 18.65
CA GLN A 55 -6.52 9.13 18.37
C GLN A 55 -7.11 10.45 18.88
N SER A 56 -8.07 11.00 18.14
CA SER A 56 -8.85 12.14 18.61
C SER A 56 -9.57 11.81 19.92
N THR A 57 -9.65 12.81 20.78
CA THR A 57 -10.37 12.81 22.06
C THR A 57 -11.60 13.70 21.94
N GLU A 58 -12.53 13.62 22.91
CA GLU A 58 -13.73 14.48 22.94
C GLU A 58 -13.37 15.98 22.88
N ALA A 59 -12.27 16.37 23.51
CA ALA A 59 -11.77 17.75 23.53
C ALA A 59 -11.47 18.29 22.11
N ASP A 60 -11.09 17.43 21.17
CA ASP A 60 -10.80 17.83 19.78
C ASP A 60 -12.08 18.23 19.00
N PHE A 61 -13.26 17.87 19.52
CA PHE A 61 -14.56 18.14 18.90
C PHE A 61 -15.33 19.29 19.56
N GLU A 62 -14.87 19.84 20.70
CA GLU A 62 -15.53 20.95 21.41
C GLU A 62 -15.78 22.16 20.51
N ILE A 63 -14.84 22.49 19.61
CA ILE A 63 -14.96 23.65 18.70
C ILE A 63 -16.05 23.43 17.63
N ALA A 64 -16.33 22.17 17.28
CA ALA A 64 -17.34 21.81 16.30
C ALA A 64 -18.70 21.49 16.95
N GLU A 65 -18.80 21.58 18.29
CA GLU A 65 -20.02 21.28 19.01
C GLU A 65 -21.11 22.30 18.63
N PHE A 66 -22.19 21.81 18.04
CA PHE A 66 -23.32 22.63 17.68
C PHE A 66 -24.13 22.96 18.94
N HIS A 67 -23.88 24.13 19.50
CA HIS A 67 -24.77 24.73 20.48
C HIS A 67 -25.87 25.46 19.71
N GLY A 68 -26.94 24.76 19.37
CA GLY A 68 -28.09 25.35 18.68
C GLY A 68 -28.58 26.62 19.38
N ASP A 69 -29.13 27.55 18.60
CA ASP A 69 -29.64 28.80 19.14
C ASP A 69 -30.72 28.50 20.20
N ARG A 70 -30.59 29.09 21.38
CA ARG A 70 -31.56 28.97 22.48
C ARG A 70 -32.93 29.59 22.17
N GLU A 71 -33.14 30.13 20.98
CA GLU A 71 -34.36 30.84 20.58
C GLU A 71 -35.39 29.95 19.86
N ASP A 72 -35.61 28.72 20.34
CA ASP A 72 -36.89 28.02 20.10
C ASP A 72 -37.96 28.56 21.08
N SER A 73 -38.19 29.87 21.06
CA SER A 73 -39.38 30.49 21.66
C SER A 73 -40.31 31.08 20.59
N LEU A 74 -40.38 30.41 19.44
CA LEU A 74 -41.49 30.59 18.52
C LEU A 74 -42.64 29.68 18.96
N ASN A 75 -43.53 30.25 19.79
CA ASN A 75 -44.87 29.72 20.01
C ASN A 75 -45.63 29.74 18.68
N TRP A 76 -45.85 28.56 18.12
CA TRP A 76 -46.82 28.34 17.06
C TRP A 76 -48.22 28.22 17.65
#